data_AF-K1TBJ6-F1
#
_entry.id   AF-K1TBJ6-F1
#
_cell.length_a   1.000
_cell.length_b   1.000
_cell.length_c   1.000
_cell.angle_alpha   90.00
_cell.angle_beta   90.00
_cell.angle_gamma   90.00
#
_symmetry.space_group_name_H-M   'P 1'
#
loop_
_entity.id
_entity.type
_entity.pdbx_description
1 polymer ?
#
loop_
_entity_poly.entity_id
_entity_poly.type
_entity_poly.pdbx_seq_one_letter_code
_entity_poly.pdbx_strand_id
1 'polypeptide(L)'
;MNRELLDVIPTLPPVTEEDAKDKEPKEIKHLLKERAAKAYEEKEAQFPEAEHLREVERVFLLRVIDAKWMDHIDDMDQLRQGIGLQAYGQRDPLVEYKMIGYDMFGEMTRAIEVDTVRLLFHVNVEQKVEREQVAKVTGTNKDDSVAKGPKVRAEKKIYPNDPCPCGSGKKYKQCCGRK
;
A
#
# COMPACT_ATOMS: atom_id res chain seq x y z
N MET A 1 20.42 -7.26 21.61
CA MET A 1 19.60 -7.33 22.84
C MET A 1 18.16 -6.82 22.68
N ASN A 2 17.80 -6.14 21.59
CA ASN A 2 16.49 -5.51 21.37
C ASN A 2 15.69 -6.13 20.20
N ARG A 3 15.79 -7.45 19.97
CA ARG A 3 15.22 -8.11 18.78
C ARG A 3 13.71 -7.88 18.63
N GLU A 4 12.94 -8.01 19.70
CA GLU A 4 11.48 -7.81 19.67
C GLU A 4 11.09 -6.39 19.26
N LEU A 5 11.93 -5.39 19.57
CA LEU A 5 11.68 -4.00 19.15
C LEU A 5 11.98 -3.78 17.67
N LEU A 6 12.87 -4.57 17.06
CA LEU A 6 13.19 -4.46 15.63
C LEU A 6 12.02 -4.92 14.75
N ASP A 7 11.22 -5.87 15.23
CA ASP A 7 10.00 -6.31 14.53
C ASP A 7 8.91 -5.23 14.51
N VAL A 8 8.97 -4.28 15.44
CA VAL A 8 8.01 -3.16 15.55
C VAL A 8 8.58 -1.90 14.87
N ILE A 9 9.84 -1.58 15.15
CA ILE A 9 10.56 -0.41 14.62
C ILE A 9 11.83 -0.91 13.92
N PRO A 10 11.75 -1.27 12.63
CA PRO A 10 12.86 -1.89 11.89
C PRO A 10 14.05 -0.95 11.67
N THR A 11 13.85 0.37 11.76
CA THR A 11 14.92 1.38 11.62
C THR A 11 15.70 1.61 12.91
N LEU A 12 15.31 0.98 14.03
CA LEU A 12 15.97 1.17 15.31
C LEU A 12 17.37 0.53 15.29
N PRO A 13 18.43 1.24 15.71
CA PRO A 13 19.77 0.65 15.73
C PRO A 13 19.85 -0.44 16.81
N PRO A 14 20.50 -1.59 16.52
CA PRO A 14 20.62 -2.67 17.48
C PRO A 14 21.40 -2.21 18.72
N VAL A 15 20.94 -2.63 19.90
CA VAL A 15 21.68 -2.40 21.15
C VAL A 15 22.79 -3.44 21.23
N THR A 16 24.03 -2.97 21.21
CA THR A 16 25.25 -3.78 21.38
C THR A 16 25.54 -4.02 22.86
N GLU A 17 26.43 -4.96 23.16
CA GLU A 17 26.89 -5.19 24.54
C GLU A 17 27.62 -3.96 25.12
N GLU A 18 28.26 -3.16 24.26
CA GLU A 18 28.92 -1.91 24.65
C GLU A 18 27.91 -0.82 25.05
N ASP A 19 26.77 -0.74 24.35
CA ASP A 19 25.69 0.20 24.68
C ASP A 19 25.06 -0.09 26.05
N ALA A 20 25.08 -1.36 26.47
CA ALA A 20 24.53 -1.83 27.73
C ALA A 20 25.57 -1.89 28.86
N LYS A 21 26.86 -1.74 28.53
CA LYS A 21 27.94 -1.83 29.49
C LYS A 21 27.84 -0.65 30.46
N ASP A 22 27.88 -0.96 31.75
CA ASP A 22 27.83 0.01 32.86
C ASP A 22 26.55 0.85 32.93
N LYS A 23 25.44 0.42 32.30
CA LYS A 23 24.13 1.09 32.37
C LYS A 23 23.11 0.32 33.18
N GLU A 24 22.31 1.05 33.95
CA GLU A 24 21.13 0.50 34.59
C GLU A 24 19.99 0.24 33.58
N PRO A 25 19.06 -0.70 33.87
CA PRO A 25 17.90 -0.96 33.00
C PRO A 25 17.08 0.29 32.64
N LYS A 26 17.00 1.26 33.56
CA LYS A 26 16.29 2.53 33.32
C LYS A 26 16.99 3.39 32.27
N GLU A 27 18.32 3.43 32.28
CA GLU A 27 19.12 4.19 31.32
C GLU A 27 19.06 3.56 29.94
N ILE A 28 19.07 2.22 29.86
CA ILE A 28 18.86 1.50 28.60
C ILE A 28 17.45 1.79 28.04
N LYS A 29 16.42 1.78 28.89
CA LYS A 29 15.06 2.16 28.47
C LYS A 29 14.99 3.60 27.96
N HIS A 30 15.70 4.53 28.59
CA HIS A 30 15.76 5.91 28.13
C HIS A 30 16.45 6.02 26.75
N LEU A 31 17.60 5.39 26.60
CA LEU A 31 18.34 5.32 25.33
C LEU A 31 17.47 4.78 24.19
N LEU A 32 16.72 3.70 24.45
CA LEU A 32 15.82 3.11 23.45
C LEU A 32 14.67 4.06 23.08
N LYS A 33 14.11 4.79 24.05
CA LYS A 33 13.07 5.81 23.79
C LYS A 33 13.59 6.95 22.93
N GLU A 34 14.80 7.45 23.21
CA GLU A 34 15.43 8.49 22.39
C GLU A 34 15.68 8.00 20.96
N ARG A 35 16.18 6.77 20.79
CA ARG A 35 16.38 6.16 19.47
C ARG A 35 15.05 6.01 18.71
N ALA A 36 13.99 5.59 19.40
CA ALA A 36 12.66 5.46 18.80
C ALA A 36 12.07 6.81 18.38
N ALA A 37 12.27 7.87 19.18
CA ALA A 37 11.85 9.23 18.83
C ALA A 37 12.58 9.73 17.57
N LYS A 38 13.90 9.52 17.49
CA LYS A 38 14.68 9.84 16.28
C LYS A 38 14.20 9.07 15.04
N ALA A 39 13.94 7.77 15.19
CA ALA A 39 13.39 6.95 14.10
C ALA A 39 12.03 7.47 13.61
N TYR A 40 11.21 7.99 14.52
CA TYR A 40 9.93 8.61 14.18
C TYR A 40 10.11 9.96 13.47
N GLU A 41 11.03 10.81 13.91
CA GLU A 41 11.37 12.06 13.21
C GLU A 41 11.86 11.79 11.76
N GLU A 42 12.72 10.78 11.59
CA GLU A 42 13.16 10.33 10.27
C GLU A 42 12.00 9.80 9.42
N LYS A 43 11.00 9.18 10.05
CA LYS A 43 9.79 8.72 9.37
C LYS A 43 8.94 9.89 8.91
N GLU A 44 8.73 10.89 9.76
CA GLU A 44 7.97 12.11 9.45
C GLU A 44 8.61 12.88 8.28
N ALA A 45 9.94 12.93 8.22
CA ALA A 45 10.68 13.54 7.11
C ALA A 45 10.49 12.84 5.75
N GLN A 46 10.00 11.59 5.71
CA GLN A 46 9.70 10.89 4.45
C GLN A 46 8.40 11.38 3.79
N PHE A 47 7.53 12.07 4.54
CA PHE A 47 6.25 12.57 4.05
C PHE A 47 6.42 14.00 3.52
N PRO A 48 5.81 14.35 2.37
CA PRO A 48 5.91 15.71 1.82
C PRO A 48 5.32 16.79 2.76
N GLU A 49 4.29 16.42 3.52
CA GLU A 49 3.56 17.30 4.43
C GLU A 49 3.30 16.54 5.74
N ALA A 50 3.48 17.22 6.88
CA ALA A 50 3.28 16.62 8.20
C ALA A 50 1.84 16.15 8.43
N GLU A 51 0.84 16.85 7.86
CA GLU A 51 -0.58 16.49 7.98
C GLU A 51 -0.89 15.10 7.40
N HIS A 52 -0.20 14.69 6.33
CA HIS A 52 -0.39 13.35 5.76
C HIS A 52 -0.05 12.25 6.77
N LEU A 53 1.03 12.40 7.55
CA LEU A 53 1.36 11.44 8.59
C LEU A 53 0.29 11.42 9.68
N ARG A 54 -0.24 12.58 10.08
CA ARG A 54 -1.31 12.67 11.11
C ARG A 54 -2.60 12.00 10.68
N GLU A 55 -2.94 12.04 9.40
CA GLU A 55 -4.08 11.29 8.86
C GLU A 55 -3.82 9.79 8.86
N VAL A 56 -2.62 9.36 8.44
CA VAL A 56 -2.22 7.95 8.47
C VAL A 56 -2.26 7.40 9.90
N GLU A 57 -1.76 8.13 10.89
CA GLU A 57 -1.81 7.77 12.30
C GLU A 57 -3.24 7.54 12.78
N ARG A 58 -4.14 8.48 12.48
CA ARG A 58 -5.56 8.39 12.84
C ARG A 58 -6.21 7.17 12.22
N VAL A 59 -6.00 6.95 10.92
CA VAL A 59 -6.59 5.82 10.19
C VAL A 59 -6.07 4.49 10.72
N PHE A 60 -4.76 4.37 10.98
CA PHE A 60 -4.17 3.14 11.49
C PHE A 60 -4.64 2.84 12.91
N LEU A 61 -4.61 3.84 13.80
CA LEU A 61 -5.07 3.66 15.17
C LEU A 61 -6.54 3.21 15.22
N LEU A 62 -7.42 3.90 14.49
CA LEU A 62 -8.85 3.53 14.44
C LEU A 62 -9.06 2.12 13.88
N ARG A 63 -8.36 1.78 12.79
CA ARG A 63 -8.47 0.45 12.18
C ARG A 63 -8.01 -0.66 13.13
N VAL A 64 -6.93 -0.44 13.87
CA VAL A 64 -6.40 -1.42 14.83
C VAL A 64 -7.33 -1.54 16.04
N ILE A 65 -7.84 -0.42 16.57
CA ILE A 65 -8.82 -0.42 17.66
C ILE A 65 -10.06 -1.22 17.25
N ASP A 66 -10.64 -0.92 16.09
CA ASP A 66 -11.86 -1.59 15.61
C ASP A 66 -11.66 -3.10 15.48
N ALA A 67 -10.54 -3.52 14.87
CA ALA A 67 -10.22 -4.94 14.72
C ALA A 67 -10.06 -5.64 16.08
N LYS A 68 -9.23 -5.10 16.96
CA LYS A 68 -8.95 -5.70 18.27
C LYS A 68 -10.16 -5.70 19.20
N TRP A 69 -10.99 -4.67 19.11
CA TRP A 69 -12.23 -4.57 19.88
C TRP A 69 -13.27 -5.59 19.44
N MET A 70 -13.42 -5.81 18.13
CA MET A 70 -14.29 -6.87 17.61
C MET A 70 -13.82 -8.25 18.07
N ASP A 71 -12.52 -8.56 17.90
CA ASP A 71 -11.93 -9.82 18.39
C ASP A 71 -12.17 -10.00 19.89
N HIS A 72 -11.98 -8.94 20.68
CA HIS A 72 -12.18 -9.00 22.13
C HIS A 72 -13.65 -9.23 22.53
N ILE A 73 -14.63 -8.64 21.81
CA ILE A 73 -16.04 -8.93 22.06
C ILE A 73 -16.34 -10.40 21.84
N ASP A 74 -15.83 -10.98 20.74
CA ASP A 74 -16.02 -12.40 20.42
C ASP A 74 -15.37 -13.29 21.49
N ASP A 75 -14.16 -12.97 21.92
CA ASP A 75 -13.47 -13.71 22.99
C ASP A 75 -14.21 -13.61 24.33
N MET A 76 -14.78 -12.43 24.66
CA MET A 76 -15.56 -12.22 25.88
C MET A 76 -16.89 -13.01 25.84
N ASP A 77 -17.51 -13.14 24.68
CA ASP A 77 -18.70 -13.99 24.53
C ASP A 77 -18.35 -15.48 24.70
N GLN A 78 -17.23 -15.93 24.12
CA GLN A 78 -16.73 -17.29 24.33
C GLN A 78 -16.40 -17.56 25.81
N LEU A 79 -15.70 -16.63 26.47
CA LEU A 79 -15.40 -16.71 27.89
C LEU A 79 -16.69 -16.83 28.71
N ARG A 80 -17.69 -16.01 28.42
CA ARG A 80 -18.98 -16.03 29.11
C ARG A 80 -19.69 -17.38 28.97
N GLN A 81 -19.67 -17.99 27.80
CA GLN A 81 -20.27 -19.30 27.56
C GLN A 81 -19.48 -20.43 28.25
N GLY A 82 -18.15 -20.32 28.30
CA GLY A 82 -17.24 -21.33 28.86
C GLY A 82 -17.05 -21.27 30.38
N ILE A 83 -17.26 -20.11 31.02
CA ILE A 83 -16.94 -19.90 32.45
C ILE A 83 -17.74 -20.83 33.38
N GLY A 84 -18.93 -21.25 32.96
CA GLY A 84 -19.77 -22.19 33.72
C GLY A 84 -19.11 -23.56 33.92
N LEU A 85 -18.22 -23.98 33.01
CA LEU A 85 -17.45 -25.22 33.16
C LEU A 85 -16.29 -25.07 34.16
N GLN A 86 -15.74 -23.86 34.32
CA GLN A 86 -14.70 -23.59 35.33
C GLN A 86 -15.25 -23.50 36.76
N ALA A 87 -16.56 -23.25 36.93
CA ALA A 87 -17.23 -23.23 38.23
C ALA A 87 -17.16 -24.58 38.99
N TYR A 88 -16.85 -25.69 38.30
CA TYR A 88 -16.62 -26.99 38.93
C TYR A 88 -15.41 -27.01 39.89
N GLY A 89 -14.52 -26.02 39.82
CA GLY A 89 -13.33 -25.88 40.67
C GLY A 89 -13.55 -25.22 42.04
N GLN A 90 -14.80 -25.09 42.52
CA GLN A 90 -15.16 -24.39 43.78
C GLN A 90 -14.79 -22.89 43.80
N ARG A 91 -14.48 -22.29 42.64
CA ARG A 91 -14.26 -20.85 42.49
C ARG A 91 -15.52 -20.18 41.95
N ASP A 92 -15.77 -18.95 42.40
CA ASP A 92 -16.92 -18.17 41.93
C ASP A 92 -16.72 -17.78 40.45
N PRO A 93 -17.57 -18.29 39.52
CA PRO A 93 -17.41 -18.01 38.10
C PRO A 93 -17.53 -16.51 37.76
N LEU A 94 -18.24 -15.70 38.56
CA LEU A 94 -18.29 -14.26 38.34
C LEU A 94 -16.94 -13.59 38.63
N VAL A 95 -16.22 -14.08 39.64
CA VAL A 95 -14.89 -13.55 40.00
C VAL A 95 -13.88 -13.92 38.92
N GLU A 96 -13.87 -15.17 38.47
CA GLU A 96 -12.99 -15.64 37.40
C GLU A 96 -13.26 -14.92 36.08
N TYR A 97 -14.54 -14.74 35.69
CA TYR A 97 -14.89 -13.96 34.50
C TYR A 97 -14.31 -12.54 34.54
N LYS A 98 -14.39 -11.87 35.70
CA LYS A 98 -13.85 -10.51 35.86
C LYS A 98 -12.32 -10.48 35.79
N MET A 99 -11.65 -11.46 36.42
CA MET A 99 -10.19 -11.53 36.40
C MET A 99 -9.67 -11.79 34.99
N ILE A 100 -10.18 -12.84 34.34
CA ILE A 100 -9.77 -13.22 32.98
C ILE A 100 -10.13 -12.11 31.99
N GLY A 101 -11.34 -11.55 32.07
CA GLY A 101 -11.76 -10.45 31.19
C GLY A 101 -10.89 -9.20 31.35
N TYR A 102 -10.43 -8.88 32.57
CA TYR A 102 -9.50 -7.77 32.79
C TYR A 102 -8.12 -8.04 32.16
N ASP A 103 -7.60 -9.24 32.32
CA ASP A 103 -6.31 -9.63 31.72
C ASP A 103 -6.37 -9.58 30.19
N MET A 104 -7.44 -10.11 29.59
CA MET A 104 -7.72 -10.05 28.15
C MET A 104 -7.83 -8.62 27.64
N PHE A 105 -8.52 -7.74 28.37
CA PHE A 105 -8.60 -6.31 28.02
C PHE A 105 -7.22 -5.64 28.05
N GLY A 106 -6.40 -5.98 29.05
CA GLY A 106 -5.02 -5.49 29.15
C GLY A 106 -4.15 -5.98 27.99
N GLU A 107 -4.30 -7.23 27.56
CA GLU A 107 -3.63 -7.79 26.38
C GLU A 107 -4.07 -7.10 25.09
N MET A 108 -5.37 -6.92 24.90
CA MET A 108 -5.92 -6.18 23.76
C MET A 108 -5.34 -4.77 23.69
N THR A 109 -5.31 -4.04 24.81
CA THR A 109 -4.76 -2.68 24.87
C THR A 109 -3.28 -2.64 24.48
N ARG A 110 -2.46 -3.56 25.00
CA ARG A 110 -1.04 -3.68 24.61
C ARG A 110 -0.88 -4.04 23.13
N ALA A 111 -1.73 -4.92 22.61
CA ALA A 111 -1.70 -5.29 21.20
C ALA A 111 -2.05 -4.10 20.29
N ILE A 112 -3.03 -3.26 20.67
CA ILE A 112 -3.36 -2.03 19.93
C ILE A 112 -2.15 -1.10 19.85
N GLU A 113 -1.46 -0.87 20.96
CA GLU A 113 -0.25 -0.03 21.02
C GLU A 113 0.85 -0.57 20.09
N VAL A 114 1.17 -1.86 20.20
CA VAL A 114 2.24 -2.49 19.41
C VAL A 114 1.91 -2.54 17.93
N ASP A 115 0.70 -2.95 17.57
CA ASP A 115 0.30 -3.13 16.17
C ASP A 115 0.17 -1.79 15.44
N THR A 116 -0.29 -0.75 16.14
CA THR A 116 -0.37 0.60 15.58
C THR A 116 1.02 1.14 15.25
N VAL A 117 1.96 1.04 16.19
CA VAL A 117 3.35 1.46 15.96
C VAL A 117 3.99 0.63 14.84
N ARG A 118 3.80 -0.70 14.86
CA ARG A 118 4.32 -1.60 13.83
C ARG A 118 3.84 -1.18 12.44
N LEU A 119 2.53 -1.00 12.25
CA LEU A 119 1.96 -0.58 10.96
C LEU A 119 2.53 0.77 10.51
N LEU A 120 2.64 1.73 11.43
CA LEU A 120 3.16 3.07 11.15
C LEU A 120 4.60 3.05 10.63
N PHE A 121 5.47 2.21 11.19
CA PHE A 121 6.86 2.13 10.73
C PHE A 121 7.03 1.30 9.46
N HIS A 122 6.10 0.40 9.15
CA HIS A 122 6.16 -0.46 7.96
C HIS A 122 5.51 0.14 6.70
N VAL A 123 4.66 1.17 6.85
CA VAL A 123 4.04 1.82 5.68
C VAL A 123 5.09 2.61 4.89
N ASN A 124 5.16 2.42 3.57
CA ASN A 124 5.98 3.23 2.69
C ASN A 124 5.08 4.14 1.86
N VAL A 125 5.41 5.42 1.78
CA VAL A 125 4.71 6.34 0.89
C VAL A 125 5.21 6.06 -0.53
N GLU A 126 4.33 5.55 -1.39
CA GLU A 126 4.62 5.50 -2.82
C GLU A 126 4.72 6.94 -3.34
N GLN A 127 5.95 7.46 -3.46
CA GLN A 127 6.18 8.64 -4.27
C GLN A 127 5.86 8.28 -5.71
N LYS A 128 4.86 8.95 -6.29
CA LYS A 128 4.63 8.92 -7.73
C LYS A 128 5.90 9.47 -8.39
N VAL A 129 6.81 8.58 -8.77
CA VAL A 129 7.94 8.92 -9.63
C VAL A 129 7.30 9.34 -10.96
N GLU A 130 7.14 10.64 -11.18
CA GLU A 130 6.85 11.14 -12.51
C GLU A 130 7.98 10.61 -13.40
N ARG A 131 7.63 9.76 -14.37
CA ARG A 131 8.58 9.29 -15.36
C ARG A 131 9.12 10.52 -16.08
N GLU A 132 10.32 10.96 -15.73
CA GLU A 132 11.08 11.84 -16.60
C GLU A 132 11.13 11.13 -17.95
N GLN A 133 10.55 11.77 -18.97
CA GLN A 133 10.64 11.26 -20.33
C GLN A 133 12.11 11.33 -20.74
N VAL A 134 12.84 10.24 -20.53
CA VAL A 134 14.25 10.08 -20.94
C VAL A 134 14.30 9.83 -22.45
N ALA A 135 13.76 10.78 -23.21
CA ALA A 135 14.02 10.98 -24.63
C ALA A 135 13.34 12.30 -25.03
N LYS A 136 14.09 13.40 -25.00
CA LYS A 136 13.91 14.38 -26.07
C LYS A 136 14.15 13.58 -27.35
N VAL A 137 13.09 13.36 -28.13
CA VAL A 137 13.20 12.81 -29.48
C VAL A 137 14.09 13.77 -30.26
N THR A 138 15.40 13.54 -30.24
CA THR A 138 16.34 14.17 -31.17
C THR A 138 15.89 13.73 -32.55
N GLY A 139 15.25 14.66 -33.26
CA GLY A 139 14.62 14.39 -34.54
C GLY A 139 15.58 13.68 -35.48
N THR A 140 15.26 12.44 -35.84
CA THR A 140 15.81 11.85 -37.05
C THR A 140 15.14 12.54 -38.22
N ASN A 141 15.86 13.50 -38.82
CA ASN A 141 15.68 14.07 -40.16
C ASN A 141 14.26 13.90 -40.71
N LYS A 142 13.36 14.84 -40.39
CA LYS A 142 12.06 14.92 -41.04
C LYS A 142 11.88 16.32 -41.60
N ASP A 143 12.25 16.43 -42.87
CA ASP A 143 11.96 17.52 -43.78
C ASP A 143 10.46 17.89 -43.67
N ASP A 144 10.16 19.13 -43.26
CA ASP A 144 8.81 19.65 -43.00
C ASP A 144 8.01 19.97 -44.28
N SER A 145 8.49 19.51 -45.44
CA SER A 145 7.91 19.81 -46.75
C SER A 145 6.79 18.85 -47.21
N VAL A 146 6.42 17.84 -46.43
CA VAL A 146 5.38 16.87 -46.84
C VAL A 146 4.18 16.89 -45.91
N ALA A 147 3.11 17.56 -46.37
CA ALA A 147 1.80 17.58 -45.74
C ALA A 147 1.32 16.15 -45.42
N LYS A 148 1.17 15.84 -44.13
CA LYS A 148 0.59 14.58 -43.64
C LYS A 148 -0.94 14.64 -43.73
N GLY A 149 -1.46 14.41 -44.91
CA GLY A 149 -2.85 13.99 -45.12
C GLY A 149 -2.89 12.59 -45.73
N PRO A 150 -3.95 11.78 -45.51
CA PRO A 150 -4.14 10.55 -46.26
C PRO A 150 -4.21 10.90 -47.76
N LYS A 151 -3.33 10.33 -48.59
CA LYS A 151 -3.35 10.52 -50.04
C LYS A 151 -4.62 9.87 -50.61
N VAL A 152 -5.67 10.66 -50.76
CA VAL A 152 -6.88 10.27 -51.50
C VAL A 152 -6.50 10.21 -52.99
N ARG A 153 -6.79 9.08 -53.66
CA ARG A 153 -6.57 8.97 -55.12
C ARG A 153 -7.46 10.00 -55.83
N ALA A 154 -6.86 10.84 -56.67
CA ALA A 154 -7.58 11.84 -57.46
C ALA A 154 -8.57 11.20 -58.45
N GLU A 155 -8.30 9.97 -58.92
CA GLU A 155 -9.13 9.28 -59.91
C GLU A 155 -9.85 8.07 -59.31
N LYS A 156 -11.14 7.93 -59.66
CA LYS A 156 -11.99 6.83 -59.23
C LYS A 156 -11.47 5.52 -59.83
N LYS A 157 -11.14 4.55 -58.98
CA LYS A 157 -10.72 3.20 -59.41
C LYS A 157 -11.85 2.55 -60.20
N ILE A 158 -11.61 2.25 -61.48
CA ILE A 158 -12.57 1.58 -62.37
C ILE A 158 -12.55 0.08 -62.08
N TYR A 159 -13.70 -0.50 -61.75
CA TYR A 159 -13.82 -1.92 -61.46
C TYR A 159 -14.23 -2.72 -62.72
N PRO A 160 -13.94 -4.04 -62.80
CA PRO A 160 -14.14 -4.83 -64.02
C PRO A 160 -15.56 -4.81 -64.61
N ASN A 161 -16.60 -4.60 -63.81
CA ASN A 161 -17.98 -4.56 -64.28
C ASN A 161 -18.51 -3.13 -64.51
N ASP A 162 -17.73 -2.08 -64.20
CA ASP A 162 -18.15 -0.69 -64.39
C ASP A 162 -18.22 -0.33 -65.88
N PRO A 163 -19.00 0.71 -66.26
CA PRO A 163 -19.01 1.21 -67.62
C PRO A 163 -17.60 1.57 -68.10
N CYS A 164 -17.22 1.12 -69.29
CA CYS A 164 -15.89 1.37 -69.82
C CYS A 164 -15.70 2.86 -70.16
N PRO A 165 -14.61 3.51 -69.73
CA PRO A 165 -14.40 4.95 -69.92
C PRO A 165 -14.16 5.37 -71.38
N CYS A 166 -13.92 4.41 -72.30
CA CYS A 166 -13.77 4.69 -73.74
C CYS A 166 -15.09 5.02 -74.46
N GLY A 167 -16.23 5.05 -73.76
CA GLY A 167 -17.53 5.41 -74.33
C GLY A 167 -18.22 4.29 -75.11
N SER A 168 -17.69 3.07 -75.11
CA SER A 168 -18.21 1.93 -75.91
C SER A 168 -19.53 1.32 -75.41
N GLY A 169 -20.09 1.82 -74.30
CA GLY A 169 -21.32 1.30 -73.68
C GLY A 169 -21.21 -0.09 -73.03
N LYS A 170 -20.04 -0.74 -73.11
CA LYS A 170 -19.79 -2.09 -72.56
C LYS A 170 -19.13 -2.03 -71.17
N LYS A 171 -19.24 -3.10 -70.38
CA LYS A 171 -18.52 -3.25 -69.09
C LYS A 171 -17.00 -3.27 -69.32
N TYR A 172 -16.21 -2.69 -68.44
CA TYR A 172 -14.76 -2.49 -68.59
C TYR A 172 -14.01 -3.79 -68.93
N LYS A 173 -14.29 -4.91 -68.25
CA LYS A 173 -13.69 -6.23 -68.53
C LYS A 173 -14.01 -6.82 -69.90
N GLN A 174 -15.06 -6.34 -70.55
CA GLN A 174 -15.48 -6.78 -71.90
C GLN A 174 -15.00 -5.80 -72.98
N CYS A 175 -14.21 -4.78 -72.62
CA CYS A 175 -13.69 -3.76 -73.52
C CYS A 175 -12.21 -3.46 -73.21
N CYS A 176 -11.84 -2.28 -72.73
CA CYS A 176 -10.45 -1.89 -72.49
C CYS A 176 -9.73 -2.71 -71.39
N GLY A 177 -10.47 -3.39 -70.52
CA GLY A 177 -9.94 -4.28 -69.49
C GLY A 177 -9.83 -5.75 -69.91
N ARG A 178 -10.12 -6.07 -71.18
CA ARG A 178 -10.00 -7.42 -71.75
C ARG A 178 -8.53 -7.60 -72.18
N LYS A 179 -7.81 -8.51 -71.53
CA LYS A 179 -6.55 -9.06 -72.06
C LYS A 179 -6.87 -10.19 -73.01
#